data_AF-A0A6L3VVI4-F1
#
_entry.id   AF-A0A6L3VVI4-F1
#
_cell.length_a   1.000
_cell.length_b   1.000
_cell.length_c   1.000
_cell.angle_alpha   90.00
_cell.angle_beta   90.00
_cell.angle_gamma   90.00
#
_symmetry.space_group_name_H-M   'P 1'
#
loop_
_entity.id
_entity.type
_entity.pdbx_description
1 polymer ?
#
loop_
_entity_poly.entity_id
_entity_poly.type
_entity_poly.pdbx_seq_one_letter_code
_entity_poly.pdbx_strand_id
1 'polypeptide(L)' 'MSLNHSPETHSKLIARIPLVTGRDLPEWFSTIENGPSFTRCEERSSWLADEHNLSHGYAAALVREHERARRERHY' A
#
# COMPACT_ATOMS: atom_id res chain seq x y z
N MET A 1 25.13 -2.81 4.75
CA MET A 1 24.35 -4.05 4.78
C MET A 1 22.98 -3.74 4.23
N SER A 2 22.79 -3.93 2.93
CA SER A 2 21.52 -3.67 2.27
C SER A 2 20.56 -4.77 2.68
N LEU A 3 19.64 -4.48 3.61
CA LEU A 3 18.46 -5.30 3.82
C LEU A 3 17.68 -5.23 2.51
N ASN A 4 18.03 -6.12 1.58
CA ASN A 4 17.26 -6.34 0.37
C ASN A 4 15.92 -6.86 0.88
N HIS A 5 14.94 -5.96 1.03
CA HIS A 5 13.58 -6.33 1.36
C HIS A 5 13.15 -7.27 0.24
N SER A 6 13.30 -8.58 0.46
CA SER A 6 13.01 -9.56 -0.57
C SER A 6 11.59 -9.32 -1.04
N PRO A 7 11.34 -9.24 -2.36
CA PRO A 7 10.01 -9.03 -2.91
C PRO A 7 9.01 -10.05 -2.36
N GLU A 8 9.48 -11.25 -2.01
CA GLU A 8 8.70 -12.28 -1.33
C GLU A 8 8.10 -11.84 0.02
N THR A 9 8.84 -11.08 0.84
CA THR A 9 8.34 -10.57 2.13
C THR A 9 7.24 -9.53 1.91
N HIS A 10 7.44 -8.66 0.92
CA HIS A 10 6.46 -7.65 0.54
C HIS A 10 5.18 -8.30 -0.03
N SER A 11 5.30 -9.29 -0.93
CA SER A 11 4.14 -10.04 -1.44
C SER A 11 3.39 -10.78 -0.33
N LYS A 12 4.10 -11.40 0.62
CA LYS A 12 3.48 -12.07 1.78
C LYS A 12 2.76 -11.09 2.72
N LEU A 13 3.29 -9.88 2.88
CA LEU A 13 2.64 -8.82 3.65
C LEU A 13 1.35 -8.36 2.96
N ILE A 14 1.44 -8.05 1.67
CA ILE A 14 0.30 -7.63 0.84
C ILE A 14 -0.80 -8.69 0.82
N ALA A 15 -0.45 -9.97 0.66
CA ALA A 15 -1.42 -11.08 0.68
C ALA A 15 -2.13 -11.24 2.04
N ARG A 16 -1.56 -10.74 3.13
CA ARG A 16 -2.16 -10.77 4.46
C ARG A 16 -3.09 -9.60 4.75
N ILE A 17 -2.97 -8.49 4.01
CA ILE A 17 -3.81 -7.32 4.17
C ILE A 17 -5.30 -7.69 4.10
N PRO A 18 -5.83 -8.35 3.05
CA PRO A 18 -7.24 -8.72 2.99
C PRO A 18 -7.71 -9.59 4.15
N LEU A 19 -6.82 -10.44 4.67
CA LEU A 19 -7.13 -11.30 5.80
C LEU A 19 -7.23 -10.52 7.13
N VAL A 20 -6.39 -9.49 7.30
CA VAL A 20 -6.32 -8.68 8.53
C VAL A 20 -7.37 -7.56 8.51
N THR A 21 -7.59 -6.96 7.34
CA THR A 21 -8.41 -5.75 7.19
C THR A 21 -9.80 -6.03 6.62
N GLY A 22 -10.04 -7.24 6.12
CA GLY A 22 -11.29 -7.60 5.45
C GLY A 22 -11.52 -6.88 4.11
N ARG A 23 -10.48 -6.25 3.53
CA ARG A 23 -10.54 -5.55 2.24
C ARG A 23 -9.43 -5.98 1.32
N ASP A 24 -9.80 -6.29 0.09
CA ASP A 24 -8.88 -6.67 -0.98
C ASP A 24 -7.98 -5.50 -1.44
N LEU A 25 -6.86 -5.84 -2.07
CA LEU A 25 -5.94 -4.86 -2.64
C LEU A 25 -6.61 -3.88 -3.63
N PRO A 26 -7.45 -4.31 -4.59
CA PRO A 26 -8.21 -3.39 -5.42
C PRO A 26 -9.07 -2.40 -4.63
N GLU A 27 -9.73 -2.84 -3.54
CA GLU A 27 -10.50 -1.95 -2.66
C GLU A 27 -9.59 -0.90 -1.99
N TRP A 28 -8.40 -1.32 -1.56
CA TRP A 28 -7.38 -0.41 -1.04
C TRP A 28 -6.90 0.59 -2.08
N PHE A 29 -6.65 0.15 -3.31
CA PHE A 29 -6.27 1.06 -4.38
C PHE A 29 -7.40 2.06 -4.67
N SER A 30 -8.65 1.61 -4.77
CA SER A 30 -9.79 2.50 -4.93
C SER A 30 -9.96 3.47 -3.74
N THR A 31 -9.70 3.02 -2.51
CA THR A 31 -9.71 3.88 -1.31
C THR A 31 -8.61 4.94 -1.39
N ILE A 32 -7.41 4.57 -1.85
CA ILE A 32 -6.29 5.50 -2.06
C ILE A 32 -6.58 6.51 -3.19
N GLU A 33 -7.27 6.07 -4.25
CA GLU A 33 -7.69 6.92 -5.37
C GLU A 33 -8.85 7.85 -5.00
N ASN A 34 -9.76 7.41 -4.14
CA ASN A 34 -10.88 8.22 -3.62
C ASN A 34 -10.41 9.20 -2.55
N GLY A 35 -9.37 8.84 -1.81
CA GLY A 35 -8.78 9.66 -0.75
C GLY A 35 -7.99 10.86 -1.27
N PRO A 36 -7.33 11.59 -0.35
CA PRO A 36 -6.59 12.79 -0.70
C PRO A 36 -5.45 12.48 -1.68
N SER A 37 -5.31 13.35 -2.68
CA SER A 37 -4.19 13.30 -3.62
C SER A 37 -2.92 13.84 -2.97
N PHE A 38 -2.31 13.04 -2.10
CA PHE A 38 -1.01 13.37 -1.53
C PHE A 38 0.09 13.24 -2.59
N THR A 39 0.96 14.25 -2.64
CA THR A 39 2.16 14.24 -3.49
C THR A 39 3.22 13.28 -2.95
N ARG A 40 3.21 12.98 -1.65
CA ARG A 40 4.17 12.12 -0.97
C ARG A 40 3.58 10.75 -0.63
N CYS A 41 4.32 9.69 -0.96
CA CYS A 41 3.95 8.31 -0.59
C CYS A 41 3.89 8.10 0.93
N GLU A 42 4.79 8.75 1.68
CA GLU A 42 4.84 8.64 3.16
C GLU A 42 3.58 9.21 3.82
N GLU A 43 3.13 10.40 3.41
CA GLU A 43 1.89 10.99 3.94
C GLU A 43 0.68 10.12 3.62
N ARG A 44 0.61 9.62 2.38
CA ARG A 44 -0.46 8.72 1.97
C ARG A 44 -0.48 7.44 2.79
N SER A 45 0.68 6.84 3.07
CA SER A 45 0.76 5.67 3.95
C SER A 45 0.41 6.01 5.40
N SER A 46 0.75 7.21 5.88
CA SER A 46 0.41 7.64 7.24
C SER A 46 -1.08 7.87 7.40
N TRP A 47 -1.74 8.52 6.44
CA TRP A 47 -3.20 8.70 6.43
C TRP A 47 -3.92 7.35 6.38
N LEU A 48 -3.50 6.44 5.49
CA LEU A 48 -4.11 5.12 5.40
C LEU A 48 -3.91 4.29 6.69
N ALA A 49 -2.75 4.43 7.33
CA ALA A 49 -2.46 3.81 8.61
C ALA A 49 -3.35 4.36 9.73
N ASP A 50 -3.53 5.68 9.79
CA ASP A 50 -4.34 6.35 10.81
C ASP A 50 -5.84 6.05 10.62
N GLU A 51 -6.35 6.21 9.40
CA GLU A 51 -7.78 6.07 9.09
C GLU A 51 -8.28 4.63 9.22
N HIS A 52 -7.44 3.65 8.86
CA HIS A 52 -7.80 2.23 8.88
C HIS A 52 -7.08 1.42 9.97
N ASN A 53 -6.39 2.09 10.90
CA ASN A 53 -5.64 1.47 11.98
C ASN A 53 -4.63 0.40 11.48
N LEU A 54 -4.00 0.64 10.32
CA LEU A 54 -3.05 -0.28 9.71
C LEU A 54 -1.64 -0.02 10.23
N SER A 55 -0.82 -1.07 10.30
CA SER A 55 0.61 -0.86 10.53
C SER A 55 1.24 -0.12 9.36
N HIS A 56 2.17 0.79 9.67
CA HIS A 56 2.88 1.60 8.68
C HIS A 56 3.55 0.75 7.58
N GLY A 57 3.99 -0.47 7.91
CA GLY A 57 4.53 -1.42 6.93
C GLY A 57 3.51 -1.90 5.89
N TYR A 58 2.27 -2.15 6.29
CA TYR A 58 1.19 -2.54 5.36
C TYR A 58 0.77 -1.35 4.48
N ALA A 59 0.63 -0.17 5.08
CA ALA A 59 0.27 1.04 4.35
C ALA A 59 1.36 1.42 3.33
N ALA A 60 2.64 1.38 3.72
CA ALA A 60 3.75 1.63 2.80
C ALA A 60 3.84 0.56 1.69
N ALA A 61 3.47 -0.69 1.97
CA ALA A 61 3.42 -1.74 0.96
C ALA A 61 2.34 -1.48 -0.09
N LEU A 62 1.13 -1.08 0.33
CA LEU A 62 0.00 -0.73 -0.55
C LEU A 62 0.33 0.45 -1.46
N VAL A 63 0.84 1.56 -0.89
CA VAL A 63 1.17 2.75 -1.68
C VAL A 63 2.24 2.45 -2.72
N ARG A 64 3.24 1.64 -2.37
CA ARG A 64 4.31 1.25 -3.29
C ARG A 64 3.80 0.39 -4.46
N GLU A 65 2.87 -0.52 -4.19
CA GLU A 65 2.24 -1.33 -5.23
C GLU A 65 1.28 -0.49 -6.09
N HIS A 66 0.56 0.45 -5.48
CA HIS A 66 -0.29 1.40 -6.22
C HIS A 66 0.53 2.23 -7.21
N GLU A 67 1.67 2.78 -6.76
CA GLU A 67 2.58 3.53 -7.64
C GLU A 67 3.13 2.66 -8.78
N ARG A 68 3.44 1.39 -8.50
CA ARG A 68 3.88 0.44 -9.53
C ARG A 68 2.78 0.18 -10.56
N ALA A 69 1.59 -0.18 -10.11
CA ALA A 69 0.44 -0.42 -10.97
C ALA A 69 0.06 0.83 -11.78
N ARG A 70 0.16 2.02 -11.18
CA ARG A 70 -0.10 3.29 -11.87
C ARG A 70 0.94 3.56 -12.97
N ARG A 71 2.22 3.27 -12.73
CA ARG A 71 3.27 3.35 -13.77
C ARG A 71 3.04 2.34 -14.89
N GLU A 72 2.62 1.12 -14.58
CA GLU A 72 2.32 0.09 -15.56
C GLU A 72 1.08 0.42 -16.40
N ARG A 73 0.09 1.14 -15.85
CA ARG A 73 -1.09 1.62 -16.60
C ARG A 73 -0.80 2.82 -17.51
N HIS A 74 0.32 3.51 -17.31
CA HIS A 74 0.68 4.73 -18.03
C HIS A 74 1.72 4.47 -19.14
N TYR A 75 1.94 3.20 -19.49
CA TYR A 75 2.79 2.73 -20.58
C TYR A 75 1.95 1.88 -21.54
#